data_AF-A0A453DW42-F1
#
_entry.id   AF-A0A453DW42-F1
#
_cell.length_a   1.000
_cell.length_b   1.000
_cell.length_c   1.000
_cell.angle_alpha   90.00
_cell.angle_beta   90.00
_cell.angle_gamma   90.00
#
_symmetry.space_group_name_H-M   'P 1'
#
loop_
_entity.id
_entity.type
_entity.pdbx_description
1 polymer ?
#
loop_
_entity_poly.entity_id
_entity_poly.type
_entity_poly.pdbx_seq_one_letter_code
_entity_poly.pdbx_strand_id
1 'polypeptide(L)'
;NRFQNFIKHLREMGDEVIVVTNHEGVPQEFHGAKVIGSWSFPCPLYGKVPLSLALSPRIISEVAKFKPDIIHASSPGIMVFGALAIAKLLSVPLVMSYHTHVPV
;
A
#
# COMPACT_ATOMS: atom_id res chain seq x y z
N ASN A 1 5.61 -7.19 12.78
CA ASN A 1 5.61 -7.56 11.33
C ASN A 1 6.69 -6.73 10.62
N ARG A 2 7.42 -7.25 9.60
CA ARG A 2 8.50 -6.50 8.91
C ARG A 2 8.08 -5.14 8.36
N PHE A 3 6.87 -5.02 7.81
CA PHE A 3 6.39 -3.76 7.24
C PHE A 3 6.10 -2.73 8.33
N GLN A 4 5.57 -3.20 9.47
CA GLN A 4 5.37 -2.35 10.64
C GLN A 4 6.69 -1.79 11.16
N ASN A 5 7.72 -2.63 11.25
CA ASN A 5 9.06 -2.15 11.63
C ASN A 5 9.61 -1.19 10.58
N PHE A 6 9.47 -1.48 9.28
CA PHE A 6 9.92 -0.58 8.22
C PHE A 6 9.28 0.81 8.34
N ILE A 7 7.95 0.89 8.48
CA ILE A 7 7.22 2.15 8.68
C ILE A 7 7.72 2.87 9.93
N LYS A 8 7.89 2.15 11.04
CA LYS A 8 8.41 2.73 12.29
C LYS A 8 9.79 3.38 12.09
N HIS A 9 10.73 2.67 11.46
CA HIS A 9 12.08 3.21 11.26
C HIS A 9 12.09 4.41 10.31
N LEU A 10 11.30 4.40 9.23
CA LEU A 10 11.13 5.57 8.36
C LEU A 10 10.65 6.79 9.16
N ARG A 11 9.62 6.61 9.98
CA ARG A 11 9.08 7.67 10.84
C ARG A 11 10.09 8.16 11.88
N GLU A 12 10.88 7.26 12.47
CA GLU A 12 11.96 7.61 13.41
C GLU A 12 13.13 8.36 12.73
N MET A 13 13.38 8.11 11.44
CA MET A 13 14.35 8.85 10.63
C MET A 13 13.83 10.22 10.15
N GLY A 14 12.55 10.52 10.39
CA GLY A 14 11.92 11.79 10.03
C GLY A 14 11.19 11.77 8.69
N ASP A 15 11.11 10.63 8.02
CA ASP A 15 10.39 10.51 6.75
C ASP A 15 8.87 10.61 6.95
N GLU A 16 8.17 11.25 6.02
CA GLU A 16 6.71 11.22 5.97
C GLU A 16 6.22 9.94 5.30
N VAL A 17 5.21 9.30 5.89
CA VAL A 17 4.72 8.00 5.40
C VAL A 17 3.19 7.98 5.39
N ILE A 18 2.64 7.53 4.26
CA ILE A 18 1.25 7.11 4.14
C ILE A 18 1.21 5.61 3.82
N VAL A 19 0.25 4.89 4.40
CA VAL A 19 0.09 3.44 4.25
C VAL A 19 -1.26 3.16 3.63
N VAL A 20 -1.28 2.46 2.50
CA VAL A 20 -2.51 1.99 1.86
C VAL A 20 -2.61 0.48 2.05
N THR A 21 -3.76 0.00 2.53
CA THR A 21 -3.97 -1.41 2.87
C THR A 21 -5.38 -1.88 2.50
N ASN A 22 -5.56 -3.18 2.29
CA ASN A 22 -6.81 -3.84 1.90
C ASN A 22 -7.67 -4.29 3.09
N HIS A 23 -7.31 -3.92 4.32
CA HIS A 23 -8.04 -4.39 5.51
C HIS A 23 -9.10 -3.38 5.98
N GLU A 24 -10.24 -3.89 6.42
CA GLU A 24 -11.26 -3.10 7.11
C GLU A 24 -10.87 -2.85 8.58
N GLY A 25 -11.38 -1.79 9.20
CA GLY A 25 -11.11 -1.50 10.61
C GLY A 25 -9.65 -1.13 10.92
N VAL A 26 -8.89 -0.69 9.90
CA VAL A 26 -7.51 -0.25 10.08
C VAL A 26 -7.45 0.99 10.96
N PRO A 27 -6.43 1.13 11.83
CA PRO A 27 -6.25 2.35 12.61
C PRO A 27 -6.09 3.54 11.67
N GLN A 28 -6.40 4.76 12.12
CA GLN A 28 -6.21 5.96 11.30
C GLN A 28 -4.73 6.33 11.15
N GLU A 29 -3.90 5.91 12.11
CA GLU A 29 -2.49 6.26 12.23
C GLU A 29 -1.68 5.09 12.79
N PHE A 30 -0.43 4.98 12.36
CA PHE A 30 0.53 3.97 12.83
C PHE A 30 1.93 4.58 12.92
N HIS A 31 2.43 4.83 14.14
CA HIS A 31 3.73 5.51 14.38
C HIS A 31 3.86 6.87 13.67
N GLY A 32 2.77 7.63 13.61
CA GLY A 32 2.64 8.90 12.90
C GLY A 32 2.44 8.77 11.40
N ALA A 33 2.41 7.55 10.84
CA ALA A 33 2.06 7.33 9.45
C ALA A 33 0.55 7.27 9.27
N LYS A 34 0.00 8.03 8.32
CA LYS A 34 -1.45 7.99 8.02
C LYS A 34 -1.79 6.66 7.35
N VAL A 35 -2.83 5.98 7.82
CA VAL A 35 -3.25 4.69 7.27
C VAL A 35 -4.59 4.84 6.55
N ILE A 36 -4.67 4.34 5.32
CA ILE A 36 -5.83 4.42 4.44
C ILE A 36 -6.27 3.01 4.09
N GLY A 37 -7.45 2.65 4.58
CA GLY A 37 -8.14 1.43 4.18
C GLY A 37 -8.69 1.56 2.76
N SER A 38 -8.43 0.55 1.93
CA SER A 38 -9.04 0.39 0.63
C SER A 38 -10.24 -0.55 0.70
N TRP A 39 -11.20 -0.33 -0.20
CA TRP A 39 -12.27 -1.29 -0.39
C TRP A 39 -11.71 -2.57 -1.00
N SER A 40 -12.18 -3.70 -0.47
CA SER A 40 -11.66 -5.02 -0.81
C SER A 40 -12.80 -5.98 -1.16
N PHE A 41 -12.46 -6.98 -1.96
CA PHE A 41 -13.36 -8.06 -2.36
C PHE A 41 -12.73 -9.42 -2.05
N PRO A 42 -13.53 -10.46 -1.79
CA PRO A 42 -13.00 -11.79 -1.50
C PRO A 42 -12.28 -12.37 -2.73
N CYS A 43 -11.15 -13.04 -2.52
CA CYS A 43 -10.47 -13.78 -3.58
C CYS A 43 -11.38 -14.94 -4.09
N PRO A 44 -11.56 -15.13 -5.41
CA PRO A 44 -12.43 -16.18 -5.96
C PRO A 44 -12.10 -17.59 -5.47
N LEU A 45 -10.82 -17.90 -5.26
CA LEU A 45 -10.34 -19.20 -4.79
C LEU A 45 -10.18 -19.29 -3.26
N TYR A 46 -10.15 -18.14 -2.57
CA TYR A 46 -9.89 -18.04 -1.13
C TYR A 46 -10.70 -16.91 -0.50
N GLY A 47 -11.97 -17.17 -0.17
CA GLY A 47 -12.90 -16.11 0.31
C GLY A 47 -12.46 -15.34 1.57
N LYS A 48 -11.54 -15.89 2.37
CA LYS A 48 -10.98 -15.22 3.55
C LYS A 48 -9.82 -14.26 3.24
N VAL A 49 -9.32 -14.24 2.00
CA VAL A 49 -8.23 -13.36 1.57
C VAL A 49 -8.83 -12.14 0.87
N PRO A 50 -8.82 -10.95 1.50
CA PRO A 50 -9.29 -9.74 0.86
C PRO A 50 -8.32 -9.32 -0.24
N LEU A 51 -8.84 -9.01 -1.42
CA LEU A 51 -8.09 -8.47 -2.54
C LEU A 51 -8.52 -7.02 -2.78
N SER A 52 -7.56 -6.17 -3.14
CA SER A 52 -7.84 -4.80 -3.54
C SER A 52 -6.78 -4.31 -4.52
N LEU A 53 -7.20 -3.45 -5.45
CA LEU A 53 -6.31 -2.69 -6.32
C LEU A 53 -6.01 -1.29 -5.78
N ALA A 54 -6.67 -0.83 -4.71
CA ALA A 54 -6.46 0.52 -4.19
C ALA A 54 -6.61 1.68 -5.21
N LEU A 55 -7.39 1.48 -6.28
CA LEU A 55 -7.59 2.46 -7.36
C LEU A 55 -8.81 3.38 -7.14
N SER A 56 -9.28 3.53 -5.91
CA SER A 56 -10.41 4.43 -5.66
C SER A 56 -9.99 5.89 -5.85
N PRO A 57 -10.89 6.78 -6.35
CA PRO A 57 -10.59 8.20 -6.48
C PRO A 57 -10.13 8.84 -5.16
N ARG A 58 -10.65 8.36 -4.03
CA ARG A 58 -10.21 8.76 -2.69
C ARG A 58 -8.73 8.46 -2.48
N ILE A 59 -8.27 7.24 -2.75
CA ILE A 59 -6.86 6.85 -2.54
C ILE A 59 -5.97 7.63 -3.50
N ILE A 60 -6.33 7.71 -4.78
CA ILE A 60 -5.56 8.46 -5.77
C ILE A 60 -5.41 9.92 -5.35
N SER A 61 -6.51 10.56 -4.89
CA SER A 61 -6.48 11.94 -4.42
C SER A 61 -5.61 12.13 -3.17
N GLU A 62 -5.69 11.21 -2.21
CA GLU A 62 -4.85 11.24 -1.00
C GLU A 62 -3.37 11.10 -1.33
N VAL A 63 -3.01 10.15 -2.21
CA VAL A 63 -1.62 9.96 -2.66
C VAL A 63 -1.13 11.18 -3.44
N ALA A 64 -1.97 11.74 -4.32
CA ALA A 64 -1.61 12.94 -5.09
C ALA A 64 -1.41 14.18 -4.20
N LYS A 65 -2.22 14.34 -3.15
CA LYS A 65 -2.08 15.43 -2.16
C LYS A 65 -0.83 15.26 -1.30
N PHE A 66 -0.51 14.02 -0.94
CA PHE A 66 0.69 13.68 -0.19
C PHE A 66 1.97 13.97 -0.98
N LYS A 67 1.93 13.87 -2.32
CA LYS A 67 3.08 14.11 -3.22
C LYS A 67 4.30 13.25 -2.85
N PRO A 68 4.18 11.92 -2.87
CA PRO A 68 5.29 11.04 -2.49
C PRO A 68 6.44 11.17 -3.47
N ASP A 69 7.68 11.14 -2.95
CA ASP A 69 8.88 11.00 -3.77
C ASP A 69 9.08 9.56 -4.26
N ILE A 70 8.50 8.58 -3.54
CA ILE A 70 8.62 7.16 -3.84
C ILE A 70 7.37 6.41 -3.41
N ILE A 71 6.95 5.45 -4.22
CA ILE A 71 5.91 4.48 -3.86
C ILE A 71 6.60 3.13 -3.62
N HIS A 72 6.38 2.55 -2.44
CA HIS A 72 6.85 1.21 -2.13
C HIS A 72 5.68 0.21 -2.16
N ALA A 73 5.86 -0.91 -2.85
CA ALA A 73 4.88 -1.98 -2.92
C ALA A 73 5.53 -3.34 -2.56
N SER A 74 4.77 -4.22 -1.91
CA SER A 74 5.24 -5.57 -1.61
C SER A 74 4.33 -6.63 -2.24
N SER A 75 4.96 -7.65 -2.81
CA SER A 75 4.32 -8.92 -3.18
C SER A 75 4.22 -9.87 -1.98
N PRO A 76 3.41 -10.94 -2.06
CA PRO A 76 2.44 -11.27 -3.12
C PRO A 76 1.11 -10.53 -2.93
N GLY A 77 0.56 -9.99 -4.02
CA GLY A 77 -0.74 -9.33 -3.98
C GLY A 77 -1.04 -8.53 -5.24
N ILE A 78 -2.31 -8.47 -5.63
CA ILE A 78 -2.74 -7.72 -6.83
C ILE A 78 -2.65 -6.20 -6.65
N MET A 79 -2.56 -5.71 -5.41
CA MET A 79 -2.46 -4.28 -5.10
C MET A 79 -1.21 -3.63 -5.70
N VAL A 80 -0.19 -4.42 -6.02
CA VAL A 80 1.01 -3.96 -6.75
C VAL A 80 0.65 -3.37 -8.11
N PHE A 81 -0.33 -3.94 -8.82
CA PHE A 81 -0.80 -3.37 -10.09
C PHE A 81 -1.46 -2.00 -9.89
N GLY A 82 -2.16 -1.83 -8.77
CA GLY A 82 -2.70 -0.55 -8.35
C GLY A 82 -1.62 0.49 -8.06
N ALA A 83 -0.61 0.11 -7.28
CA ALA A 83 0.54 0.94 -6.99
C ALA A 83 1.29 1.34 -8.28
N LEU A 84 1.45 0.42 -9.23
CA LEU A 84 2.04 0.70 -10.54
C LEU A 84 1.23 1.70 -11.37
N ALA A 85 -0.10 1.54 -11.40
CA ALA A 85 -0.97 2.47 -12.11
C ALA A 85 -0.91 3.87 -11.49
N ILE A 86 -0.95 4.00 -10.17
CA ILE A 86 -0.84 5.28 -9.45
C ILE A 86 0.53 5.91 -9.67
N ALA A 87 1.61 5.14 -9.56
CA ALA A 87 2.97 5.58 -9.81
C ALA A 87 3.13 6.17 -11.23
N LYS A 88 2.60 5.47 -12.24
CA LYS A 88 2.59 5.99 -13.62
C LYS A 88 1.73 7.24 -13.77
N LEU A 89 0.55 7.27 -13.18
CA LEU A 89 -0.37 8.42 -13.25
C LEU A 89 0.26 9.69 -12.65
N LEU A 90 0.98 9.54 -11.54
CA LEU A 90 1.60 10.65 -10.81
C LEU A 90 3.06 10.91 -11.21
N SER A 91 3.62 10.11 -12.12
CA SER A 91 5.04 10.15 -12.51
C SER A 91 6.01 10.01 -11.32
N VAL A 92 5.68 9.13 -10.37
CA VAL A 92 6.47 8.86 -9.16
C VAL A 92 7.20 7.52 -9.31
N PRO A 93 8.48 7.41 -8.91
CA PRO A 93 9.21 6.13 -8.88
C PRO A 93 8.51 5.06 -8.02
N LEU A 94 8.49 3.81 -8.52
CA LEU A 94 7.97 2.65 -7.81
C LEU A 94 9.10 1.69 -7.45
N VAL A 95 9.19 1.32 -6.17
CA VAL A 95 10.06 0.24 -5.68
C VAL A 95 9.20 -0.93 -5.21
N MET A 96 9.52 -2.12 -5.70
CA MET A 96 8.80 -3.34 -5.37
C MET A 96 9.69 -4.32 -4.60
N SER A 97 9.21 -4.80 -3.45
CA SER A 97 9.87 -5.88 -2.71
C SER A 97 9.21 -7.24 -3.00
N TYR A 98 10.05 -8.20 -3.40
CA TYR A 98 9.65 -9.58 -3.65
C TYR A 98 10.09 -10.50 -2.52
N HIS A 99 9.14 -11.17 -1.87
CA HIS A 99 9.39 -11.86 -0.59
C HIS A 99 8.80 -13.26 -0.46
N THR A 100 7.96 -13.68 -1.41
CA THR A 100 7.37 -15.01 -1.38
C THR A 100 7.50 -15.60 -2.77
N HIS A 101 8.30 -16.66 -2.89
CA HIS A 101 8.31 -17.47 -4.09
C HIS A 101 7.00 -18.26 -4.14
N VAL A 102 6.07 -17.81 -4.97
CA VAL A 102 4.86 -18.58 -5.30
C VAL A 102 5.26 -19.44 -6.50
N PRO A 103 5.47 -20.76 -6.34
CA PRO A 103 5.76 -21.62 -7.47
C PRO A 103 4.60 -21.55 -8.46
N VAL A 104 4.94 -21.45 -9.74
CA VAL A 104 4.01 -21.55 -10.88
C VAL A 104 3.55 -22.98 -11.08
#